data_AF-A0A3A0FSI0-F1
#
_entry.id   AF-A0A3A0FSI0-F1
#
_cell.length_a   1.000
_cell.length_b   1.000
_cell.length_c   1.000
_cell.angle_alpha   90.00
_cell.angle_beta   90.00
_cell.angle_gamma   90.00
#
_symmetry.space_group_name_H-M   'P 1'
#
loop_
_entity.id
_entity.type
_entity.pdbx_description
1 polymer ?
#
loop_
_entity_poly.entity_id
_entity_poly.type
_entity_poly.pdbx_seq_one_letter_code
_entity_poly.pdbx_strand_id
1 'polypeptide(L)'
;MPDALRFHFDYLSSNAYLAWVALGPLAARFGRRVEPVPVVFAKLLEEYGQLGPAEVPPKMRWMARNNLRKAALLGIELRPPAFHPFNPLLALRVSSLALPDDARARLVTGLFRAVWSEQRHAADPAVVAAIADEAGLDGRALVAAAQTPETKLQLRRQTQDAIAQGVFGVPTVIADGELFFGYDDFPYLERLLAGRDPLDRAGAERWIGPQRPSAMRRPHRERPPLRLAHVNLPARDPAALARWYAATFSLEARGAFVVGPGTLLAFEPGDPLAAHANLHVGFEVPSRQDVAIWAQRLGTPLEEQPRYAATRTRDPEGNAIEIYWEPDGPSA
;
A
#
# COMPACT_ATOMS: atom_id res chain seq x y z
N MET A 1 34.33 18.37 1.57
CA MET A 1 33.43 18.77 2.67
C MET A 1 32.83 17.50 3.23
N PRO A 2 32.55 17.40 4.54
CA PRO A 2 31.88 16.22 5.08
C PRO A 2 30.49 16.07 4.44
N ASP A 3 30.07 14.82 4.19
CA ASP A 3 28.80 14.53 3.51
C ASP A 3 27.60 15.09 4.27
N ALA A 4 26.53 15.44 3.56
CA ALA A 4 25.30 15.90 4.20
C ALA A 4 24.61 14.76 4.97
N LEU A 5 23.97 15.09 6.10
CA LEU A 5 23.07 14.17 6.80
C LEU A 5 21.76 14.09 6.02
N ARG A 6 21.48 12.96 5.36
CA ARG A 6 20.27 12.78 4.55
C ARG A 6 19.12 12.34 5.43
N PHE A 7 18.16 13.24 5.66
CA PHE A 7 17.03 13.06 6.54
C PHE A 7 15.78 12.66 5.76
N HIS A 8 15.39 11.39 5.83
CA HIS A 8 14.23 10.83 5.15
C HIS A 8 12.99 10.94 6.03
N PHE A 9 11.91 11.56 5.52
CA PHE A 9 10.74 11.86 6.32
C PHE A 9 9.42 11.85 5.57
N ASP A 10 8.34 11.70 6.33
CA ASP A 10 6.97 11.97 5.91
C ASP A 10 6.27 12.81 7.00
N TYR A 11 5.45 13.77 6.60
CA TYR A 11 4.70 14.63 7.52
C TYR A 11 3.67 13.87 8.37
N LEU A 12 3.32 12.64 8.00
CA LEU A 12 2.51 11.73 8.82
C LEU A 12 3.20 11.25 10.11
N SER A 13 4.51 11.45 10.26
CA SER A 13 5.26 10.97 11.43
C SER A 13 5.55 12.08 12.45
N SER A 14 4.92 12.00 13.63
CA SER A 14 5.29 12.85 14.77
C SER A 14 6.72 12.62 15.25
N ASN A 15 7.23 11.38 15.13
CA ASN A 15 8.63 11.10 15.46
C ASN A 15 9.58 11.79 14.47
N ALA A 16 9.18 11.97 13.21
CA ALA A 16 9.95 12.74 12.23
C ALA A 16 9.96 14.24 12.55
N TYR A 17 8.87 14.80 13.07
CA TYR A 17 8.89 16.18 13.56
C TYR A 17 9.90 16.38 14.71
N LEU A 18 9.87 15.48 15.70
CA LEU A 18 10.83 15.50 16.82
C LEU A 18 12.28 15.39 16.34
N ALA A 19 12.54 14.45 15.43
CA ALA A 19 13.86 14.27 14.83
C ALA A 19 14.30 15.51 14.04
N TRP A 20 13.42 16.12 13.25
CA TRP A 20 13.72 17.34 12.50
C TRP A 20 14.16 18.50 13.41
N VAL A 21 13.41 18.75 14.48
CA VAL A 21 13.73 19.80 15.46
C VAL A 21 15.09 19.59 16.11
N ALA A 22 15.44 18.34 16.44
CA ALA A 22 16.70 18.02 17.10
C ALA A 22 17.90 17.92 16.16
N LEU A 23 17.69 17.58 14.88
CA LEU A 23 18.77 17.28 13.94
C LEU A 23 19.55 18.53 13.54
N GLY A 24 18.89 19.68 13.40
CA GLY A 24 19.53 20.95 13.04
C GLY A 24 20.65 21.34 14.03
N PRO A 25 20.35 21.50 15.33
CA PRO A 25 21.36 21.78 16.35
C PRO A 25 22.45 20.71 16.43
N LEU A 26 22.09 19.43 16.28
CA LEU A 26 23.07 18.34 16.27
C LEU A 26 24.04 18.47 15.08
N ALA A 27 23.53 18.66 13.88
CA ALA A 27 24.33 18.81 12.66
C ALA A 27 25.27 20.02 12.74
N ALA A 28 24.77 21.15 13.25
CA ALA A 28 25.53 22.38 13.42
C ALA A 28 26.75 22.20 14.34
N ARG A 29 26.61 21.44 15.44
CA ARG A 29 27.72 21.14 16.38
C ARG A 29 28.91 20.44 15.71
N PHE A 30 28.66 19.72 14.62
CA PHE A 30 29.69 18.97 13.87
C PHE A 30 29.95 19.55 12.47
N GLY A 31 29.46 20.76 12.17
CA GLY A 31 29.64 21.39 10.87
C GLY A 31 29.04 20.61 9.70
N ARG A 32 27.99 19.82 9.96
CA ARG A 32 27.28 19.02 8.95
C ARG A 32 26.07 19.79 8.43
N ARG A 33 25.80 19.67 7.14
CA ARG A 33 24.54 20.13 6.52
C ARG A 33 23.48 19.04 6.66
N VAL A 34 22.22 19.44 6.81
CA VAL A 34 21.07 18.53 6.73
C VAL A 34 20.42 18.62 5.35
N GLU A 35 20.24 17.49 4.70
CA GLU A 35 19.49 17.37 3.45
C GLU A 35 18.13 16.71 3.74
N PRO A 36 17.02 17.47 3.75
CA PRO A 36 15.71 16.88 3.88
C PRO A 36 15.30 16.16 2.58
N VAL A 37 14.95 14.88 2.69
CA VAL A 37 14.50 14.00 1.61
C VAL A 37 13.07 13.53 1.91
N PRO A 38 12.04 14.11 1.29
CA PRO A 38 10.68 13.64 1.49
C PRO A 38 10.50 12.27 0.84
N VAL A 39 9.81 11.37 1.56
CA VAL A 39 9.46 10.03 1.08
C VAL A 39 7.99 9.74 1.37
N VAL A 40 7.39 8.84 0.60
CA VAL A 40 6.01 8.39 0.86
C VAL A 40 6.04 7.23 1.85
N PHE A 41 5.69 7.48 3.12
CA PHE A 41 5.79 6.46 4.18
C PHE A 41 4.98 5.20 3.87
N ALA A 42 3.78 5.36 3.31
CA ALA A 42 2.95 4.23 2.89
C ALA A 42 3.66 3.29 1.89
N LYS A 43 4.52 3.83 1.02
CA LYS A 43 5.29 3.00 0.07
C LYS A 43 6.44 2.25 0.72
N LEU A 44 7.03 2.78 1.80
CA LEU A 44 8.00 2.02 2.61
C LEU A 44 7.30 0.84 3.31
N LEU A 45 6.12 1.08 3.88
CA LEU A 45 5.33 0.03 4.52
C LEU A 45 4.95 -1.09 3.53
N GLU A 46 4.49 -0.72 2.34
CA GLU A 46 4.14 -1.66 1.26
C GLU A 46 5.34 -2.50 0.83
N GLU A 47 6.49 -1.87 0.55
CA GLU A 47 7.72 -2.55 0.12
C GLU A 47 8.16 -3.64 1.09
N TYR A 48 8.11 -3.36 2.39
CA TYR A 48 8.58 -4.29 3.42
C TYR A 48 7.45 -5.11 4.08
N GLY A 49 6.22 -5.03 3.57
CA GLY A 49 5.05 -5.74 4.12
C GLY A 49 4.78 -5.41 5.59
N GLN A 50 4.99 -4.17 6.01
CA GLN A 50 4.87 -3.71 7.38
C GLN A 50 3.53 -3.02 7.64
N LEU A 51 2.96 -3.25 8.82
CA LEU A 51 1.84 -2.43 9.31
C LEU A 51 2.36 -1.09 9.83
N GLY A 52 1.62 -0.03 9.52
CA GLY A 52 1.87 1.29 10.09
C GLY A 52 1.68 1.29 11.61
N PRO A 53 2.36 2.17 12.37
CA PRO A 53 2.20 2.25 13.82
C PRO A 53 0.76 2.46 14.29
N ALA A 54 -0.05 3.18 13.51
CA ALA A 54 -1.46 3.45 13.81
C ALA A 54 -2.34 2.19 13.71
N GLU A 55 -1.96 1.21 12.89
CA GLU A 55 -2.68 -0.05 12.68
C GLU A 55 -2.41 -1.08 13.78
N VAL A 56 -1.46 -0.78 14.69
CA VAL A 56 -1.12 -1.63 15.83
C VAL A 56 -1.44 -0.88 17.13
N PRO A 57 -2.65 -1.04 17.71
CA PRO A 57 -3.11 -0.25 18.86
C PRO A 57 -2.15 -0.15 20.06
N PRO A 58 -1.47 -1.22 20.52
CA PRO A 58 -0.49 -1.09 21.60
C PRO A 58 0.74 -0.26 21.20
N LYS A 59 1.22 -0.38 19.95
CA LYS A 59 2.34 0.41 19.41
C LYS A 59 1.96 1.88 19.29
N MET A 60 0.75 2.18 18.80
CA MET A 60 0.22 3.54 18.73
C MET A 60 0.20 4.21 20.13
N ARG A 61 -0.36 3.54 21.15
CA ARG A 61 -0.43 4.07 22.52
C ARG A 61 0.93 4.32 23.14
N TRP A 62 1.87 3.40 22.94
CA TRP A 62 3.25 3.57 23.38
C TRP A 62 3.91 4.77 22.68
N MET A 63 3.79 4.86 21.36
CA MET A 63 4.39 5.92 20.54
C MET A 63 3.86 7.30 20.92
N ALA A 64 2.56 7.44 21.14
CA ALA A 64 1.96 8.71 21.57
C ALA A 64 2.57 9.23 22.89
N ARG A 65 2.65 8.36 23.91
CA ARG A 65 3.26 8.71 25.21
C ARG A 65 4.75 9.00 25.08
N ASN A 66 5.47 8.21 24.27
CA ASN A 66 6.89 8.38 24.05
C ASN A 66 7.20 9.73 23.37
N ASN A 67 6.45 10.07 22.32
CA ASN A 67 6.64 11.30 21.56
C ASN A 67 6.28 12.55 22.39
N LEU A 68 5.26 12.48 23.25
CA LEU A 68 4.95 13.58 24.17
C LEU A 68 6.07 13.84 25.18
N ARG A 69 6.74 12.80 25.70
CA ARG A 69 7.91 12.97 26.59
C ARG A 69 9.08 13.63 25.85
N LYS A 70 9.37 13.18 24.64
CA LYS A 70 10.42 13.76 23.79
C LYS A 70 10.14 15.22 23.46
N ALA A 71 8.89 15.54 23.11
CA ALA A 71 8.47 16.92 22.85
C ALA A 71 8.73 17.83 24.07
N ALA A 72 8.37 17.35 25.27
CA ALA A 72 8.62 18.06 26.52
C ALA A 72 10.12 18.29 26.77
N LEU A 73 10.98 17.29 26.51
CA LEU A 73 12.44 17.42 26.64
C LEU A 73 13.05 18.37 25.59
N LEU A 74 12.46 18.45 24.39
CA LEU A 74 12.87 19.39 23.34
C LEU A 74 12.29 20.80 23.53
N GLY A 75 11.40 21.01 24.52
CA GLY A 75 10.75 22.29 24.75
C GLY A 75 9.77 22.70 23.64
N ILE A 76 9.22 21.74 22.88
CA ILE A 76 8.26 22.01 21.82
C ILE A 76 6.87 21.47 22.17
N GLU A 77 5.84 22.12 21.64
CA GLU A 77 4.48 21.65 21.77
C GLU A 77 4.16 20.59 20.70
N LEU A 78 3.61 19.46 21.12
CA LEU A 78 3.16 18.38 20.23
C LEU A 78 1.66 18.13 20.45
N ARG A 79 0.85 18.52 19.46
CA ARG A 79 -0.60 18.30 19.43
C ARG A 79 -0.96 17.21 18.43
N PRO A 80 -2.02 16.42 18.70
CA PRO A 80 -2.57 15.54 17.68
C PRO A 80 -3.08 16.38 16.49
N PRO A 81 -2.77 16.01 15.24
CA PRO A 81 -3.27 16.73 14.08
C PRO A 81 -4.80 16.65 14.03
N ALA A 82 -5.46 17.78 13.77
CA ALA A 82 -6.93 17.83 13.71
C ALA A 82 -7.52 17.02 12.54
N PHE A 83 -6.71 16.69 11.54
CA PHE A 83 -7.14 16.07 10.28
C PHE A 83 -6.45 14.73 10.00
N HIS A 84 -6.09 13.96 11.03
CA HIS A 84 -5.41 12.67 10.85
C HIS A 84 -6.39 11.51 10.63
N PRO A 85 -6.19 10.62 9.63
CA PRO A 85 -5.15 10.67 8.60
C PRO A 85 -5.46 11.68 7.49
N PHE A 86 -4.43 12.37 6.97
CA PHE A 86 -4.53 13.25 5.80
C PHE A 86 -3.63 12.74 4.67
N ASN A 87 -3.82 13.27 3.46
CA ASN A 87 -2.96 12.97 2.32
C ASN A 87 -1.71 13.89 2.33
N PRO A 88 -0.49 13.39 2.61
CA PRO A 88 0.69 14.23 2.73
C PRO A 88 1.32 14.62 1.38
N LEU A 89 0.80 14.09 0.26
CA LEU A 89 1.50 14.15 -1.04
C LEU A 89 1.76 15.58 -1.51
N LEU A 90 0.87 16.54 -1.26
CA LEU A 90 1.12 17.93 -1.66
C LEU A 90 2.30 18.52 -0.89
N ALA A 91 2.29 18.40 0.44
CA ALA A 91 3.36 18.86 1.33
C ALA A 91 4.72 18.19 1.01
N LEU A 92 4.71 16.89 0.71
CA LEU A 92 5.91 16.16 0.31
C LEU A 92 6.44 16.64 -1.05
N ARG A 93 5.56 16.90 -2.02
CA ARG A 93 5.97 17.36 -3.36
C ARG A 93 6.53 18.78 -3.34
N VAL A 94 5.93 19.72 -2.60
CA VAL A 94 6.52 21.07 -2.47
C VAL A 94 7.91 21.03 -1.82
N SER A 95 8.11 20.10 -0.88
CA SER A 95 9.41 19.90 -0.21
C SER A 95 10.43 19.16 -1.07
N SER A 96 9.97 18.48 -2.13
CA SER A 96 10.81 17.76 -3.10
C SER A 96 11.42 18.71 -4.14
N LEU A 97 10.79 19.86 -4.39
CA LEU A 97 11.25 20.84 -5.38
C LEU A 97 12.68 21.32 -5.11
N ALA A 98 13.37 21.69 -6.20
CA ALA A 98 14.68 22.32 -6.11
C ALA A 98 14.52 23.73 -5.50
N LEU A 99 14.97 23.87 -4.25
CA LEU A 99 14.85 25.08 -3.45
C LEU A 99 16.22 25.41 -2.82
N PRO A 100 16.53 26.69 -2.56
CA PRO A 100 17.66 27.05 -1.73
C PRO A 100 17.57 26.36 -0.37
N ASP A 101 18.70 25.91 0.16
CA ASP A 101 18.74 25.05 1.35
C ASP A 101 18.04 25.64 2.57
N ASP A 102 18.31 26.91 2.87
CA ASP A 102 17.69 27.60 3.99
C ASP A 102 16.18 27.77 3.80
N ALA A 103 15.75 28.05 2.57
CA ALA A 103 14.33 28.18 2.26
C ALA A 103 13.61 26.84 2.36
N ARG A 104 14.24 25.75 1.90
CA ARG A 104 13.72 24.38 2.05
C ARG A 104 13.64 23.99 3.52
N ALA A 105 14.64 24.30 4.32
CA ALA A 105 14.64 24.02 5.76
C ALA A 105 13.51 24.78 6.48
N ARG A 106 13.29 26.07 6.15
CA ARG A 106 12.16 26.85 6.68
C ARG A 106 10.81 26.27 6.27
N LEU A 107 10.64 25.90 5.00
CA LEU A 107 9.42 25.26 4.49
C LEU A 107 9.12 23.95 5.23
N VAL A 108 10.11 23.06 5.36
CA VAL A 108 9.95 21.77 6.05
C VAL A 108 9.60 21.99 7.52
N THR A 109 10.27 22.94 8.19
CA THR A 109 9.96 23.33 9.57
C THR A 109 8.53 23.83 9.72
N GLY A 110 8.10 24.73 8.83
CA GLY A 110 6.75 25.29 8.82
C GLY A 110 5.69 24.21 8.61
N LEU A 111 5.88 23.30 7.64
CA LEU A 111 4.94 22.22 7.36
C LEU A 111 4.83 21.22 8.51
N PHE A 112 5.94 20.85 9.15
CA PHE A 112 5.87 20.00 10.34
C PHE A 112 5.16 20.68 11.51
N ARG A 113 5.50 21.96 11.80
CA ARG A 113 4.86 22.75 12.87
C ARG A 113 3.36 22.92 12.62
N ALA A 114 2.98 23.18 11.37
CA ALA A 114 1.60 23.29 10.93
C ALA A 114 0.79 22.03 11.27
N VAL A 115 1.33 20.84 11.00
CA VAL A 115 0.65 19.56 11.28
C VAL A 115 0.62 19.24 12.76
N TRP A 116 1.78 19.32 13.43
CA TRP A 116 2.01 18.71 14.74
C TRP A 116 1.95 19.67 15.93
N SER A 117 1.78 20.97 15.69
CA SER A 117 1.66 21.97 16.76
C SER A 117 0.49 22.93 16.51
N GLU A 118 0.27 23.36 15.27
CA GLU A 118 -0.76 24.35 14.93
C GLU A 118 -2.08 23.73 14.44
N GLN A 119 -2.12 22.41 14.23
CA GLN A 119 -3.29 21.66 13.76
C GLN A 119 -3.88 22.17 12.43
N ARG A 120 -3.05 22.76 11.56
CA ARG A 120 -3.41 23.20 10.21
C ARG A 120 -3.46 22.01 9.24
N HIS A 121 -4.36 22.07 8.25
CA HIS A 121 -4.55 20.98 7.28
C HIS A 121 -3.51 21.03 6.15
N ALA A 122 -2.41 20.28 6.28
CA ALA A 122 -1.32 20.26 5.30
C ALA A 122 -1.64 19.54 3.95
N ALA A 123 -2.88 19.13 3.73
CA ALA A 123 -3.37 18.70 2.41
C ALA A 123 -4.16 19.79 1.69
N ASP A 124 -4.50 20.90 2.36
CA ASP A 124 -5.14 22.07 1.75
C ASP A 124 -4.09 22.90 0.98
N PRO A 125 -4.25 23.10 -0.34
CA PRO A 125 -3.34 23.93 -1.13
C PRO A 125 -3.16 25.36 -0.61
N ALA A 126 -4.21 25.98 -0.04
CA ALA A 126 -4.11 27.33 0.49
C ALA A 126 -3.24 27.38 1.76
N VAL A 127 -3.36 26.36 2.62
CA VAL A 127 -2.51 26.22 3.82
C VAL A 127 -1.06 26.01 3.43
N VAL A 128 -0.79 25.12 2.46
CA VAL A 128 0.57 24.85 1.99
C VAL A 128 1.19 26.08 1.34
N ALA A 129 0.43 26.82 0.52
CA ALA A 129 0.89 28.08 -0.07
C ALA A 129 1.25 29.11 1.01
N ALA A 130 0.38 29.33 2.01
CA ALA A 130 0.65 30.27 3.09
C ALA A 130 1.91 29.90 3.89
N ILE A 131 2.14 28.62 4.17
CA ILE A 131 3.37 28.16 4.85
C ILE A 131 4.61 28.39 4.00
N ALA A 132 4.51 28.21 2.69
CA ALA A 132 5.59 28.51 1.77
C ALA A 132 5.88 30.03 1.69
N ASP A 133 4.85 30.87 1.70
CA ASP A 133 4.98 32.33 1.77
C ASP A 133 5.67 32.76 3.08
N GLU A 134 5.27 32.18 4.22
CA GLU A 134 5.93 32.36 5.53
C GLU A 134 7.43 31.94 5.50
N ALA A 135 7.80 30.99 4.64
CA ALA A 135 9.18 30.57 4.43
C ALA A 135 9.98 31.48 3.45
N GLY A 136 9.33 32.49 2.87
CA GLY A 136 9.92 33.42 1.90
C GLY A 136 10.00 32.86 0.47
N LEU A 137 9.08 31.96 0.11
CA LEU A 137 8.95 31.37 -1.22
C LEU A 137 7.65 31.86 -1.89
N ASP A 138 7.51 31.70 -3.20
CA ASP A 138 6.22 31.91 -3.89
C ASP A 138 5.34 30.67 -3.69
N GLY A 139 4.49 30.68 -2.66
CA GLY A 139 3.69 29.54 -2.27
C GLY A 139 2.72 29.09 -3.34
N ARG A 140 2.11 30.02 -4.07
CA ARG A 140 1.21 29.71 -5.19
C ARG A 140 1.96 29.02 -6.31
N ALA A 141 3.14 29.51 -6.68
CA ALA A 141 3.96 28.88 -7.71
C ALA A 141 4.43 27.48 -7.29
N LEU A 142 4.83 27.29 -6.03
CA LEU A 142 5.24 25.97 -5.52
C LEU A 142 4.10 24.96 -5.51
N VAL A 143 2.90 25.37 -5.08
CA VAL A 143 1.72 24.50 -5.11
C VAL A 143 1.37 24.10 -6.54
N ALA A 144 1.47 25.01 -7.51
CA ALA A 144 1.27 24.69 -8.93
C ALA A 144 2.35 23.72 -9.44
N ALA A 145 3.63 24.00 -9.16
CA ALA A 145 4.75 23.15 -9.54
C ALA A 145 4.63 21.73 -8.94
N ALA A 146 4.19 21.61 -7.68
CA ALA A 146 3.99 20.33 -7.02
C ALA A 146 2.92 19.43 -7.68
N GLN A 147 2.10 19.95 -8.58
CA GLN A 147 1.07 19.18 -9.29
C GLN A 147 1.56 18.65 -10.64
N THR A 148 2.72 19.09 -11.13
CA THR A 148 3.24 18.67 -12.43
C THR A 148 3.63 17.19 -12.44
N PRO A 149 3.61 16.52 -13.61
CA PRO A 149 4.10 15.16 -13.76
C PRO A 149 5.56 14.99 -13.29
N GLU A 150 6.40 16.00 -13.51
CA GLU A 150 7.83 15.99 -13.19
C GLU A 150 8.05 15.90 -11.67
N THR A 151 7.38 16.74 -10.88
CA THR A 151 7.51 16.71 -9.42
C THR A 151 6.87 15.46 -8.81
N LYS A 152 5.80 14.94 -9.41
CA LYS A 152 5.23 13.63 -9.03
C LYS A 152 6.24 12.50 -9.23
N LEU A 153 6.95 12.50 -10.36
CA LEU A 153 8.01 11.53 -10.64
C LEU A 153 9.21 11.72 -9.71
N GLN A 154 9.56 12.96 -9.37
CA GLN A 154 10.66 13.27 -8.47
C GLN A 154 10.45 12.67 -7.07
N LEU A 155 9.28 12.88 -6.45
CA LEU A 155 8.97 12.29 -5.15
C LEU A 155 8.97 10.75 -5.19
N ARG A 156 8.49 10.16 -6.30
CA ARG A 156 8.55 8.70 -6.50
C ARG A 156 9.99 8.20 -6.54
N ARG A 157 10.85 8.86 -7.31
CA ARG A 157 12.29 8.53 -7.38
C ARG A 157 12.97 8.66 -6.03
N GLN A 158 12.75 9.76 -5.29
CA GLN A 158 13.28 9.92 -3.93
C GLN A 158 12.86 8.78 -3.00
N THR A 159 11.61 8.33 -3.09
CA THR A 159 11.11 7.20 -2.30
C THR A 159 11.77 5.88 -2.72
N GLN A 160 11.93 5.63 -4.03
CA GLN A 160 12.60 4.44 -4.56
C GLN A 160 14.09 4.41 -4.21
N ASP A 161 14.77 5.54 -4.32
CA ASP A 161 16.19 5.70 -3.96
C ASP A 161 16.40 5.47 -2.46
N ALA A 162 15.45 5.89 -1.62
CA ALA A 162 15.48 5.63 -0.19
C ALA A 162 15.33 4.13 0.11
N ILE A 163 14.38 3.45 -0.54
CA ILE A 163 14.20 1.99 -0.46
C ILE A 163 15.47 1.26 -0.89
N ALA A 164 16.09 1.66 -2.00
CA ALA A 164 17.32 1.08 -2.50
C ALA A 164 18.51 1.24 -1.53
N GLN A 165 18.48 2.27 -0.68
CA GLN A 165 19.45 2.51 0.38
C GLN A 165 19.09 1.80 1.70
N GLY A 166 18.04 0.97 1.72
CA GLY A 166 17.60 0.23 2.90
C GLY A 166 16.73 1.03 3.88
N VAL A 167 16.23 2.21 3.49
CA VAL A 167 15.30 2.99 4.33
C VAL A 167 13.97 2.25 4.44
N PHE A 168 13.68 1.72 5.62
CA PHE A 168 12.47 0.94 5.90
C PHE A 168 11.38 1.71 6.66
N GLY A 169 11.64 2.96 7.06
CA GLY A 169 10.67 3.77 7.79
C GLY A 169 11.11 5.22 7.97
N VAL A 170 10.27 6.01 8.64
CA VAL A 170 10.55 7.44 8.92
C VAL A 170 10.41 7.78 10.41
N PRO A 171 11.24 8.68 10.94
CA PRO A 171 12.37 9.31 10.27
C PRO A 171 13.56 8.36 10.15
N THR A 172 14.38 8.57 9.13
CA THR A 172 15.68 7.90 8.98
C THR A 172 16.75 8.92 8.61
N VAL A 173 17.90 8.91 9.29
CA VAL A 173 19.07 9.70 8.92
C VAL A 173 20.13 8.77 8.34
N ILE A 174 20.62 9.07 7.14
CA ILE A 174 21.83 8.44 6.59
C ILE A 174 23.01 9.39 6.78
N ALA A 175 24.07 8.89 7.41
CA ALA A 175 25.30 9.63 7.68
C ALA A 175 26.51 8.70 7.48
N ASP A 176 27.45 9.11 6.63
CA ASP A 176 28.72 8.40 6.39
C ASP A 176 28.54 6.89 6.04
N GLY A 177 27.48 6.59 5.28
CA GLY A 177 27.10 5.24 4.86
C GLY A 177 26.26 4.45 5.86
N GLU A 178 26.05 4.98 7.08
CA GLU A 178 25.29 4.33 8.15
C GLU A 178 23.86 4.87 8.23
N LEU A 179 22.92 4.00 8.63
CA LEU A 179 21.50 4.31 8.75
C LEU A 179 21.08 4.36 10.22
N PHE A 180 20.48 5.48 10.64
CA PHE A 180 19.94 5.70 11.98
C PHE A 180 18.42 5.90 11.91
N PHE A 181 17.64 5.06 12.59
CA PHE A 181 16.18 5.02 12.48
C PHE A 181 15.51 5.60 13.74
N GLY A 182 14.72 6.66 13.54
CA GLY A 182 14.02 7.32 14.63
C GLY A 182 14.87 8.35 15.38
N TYR A 183 14.19 9.20 16.15
CA TYR A 183 14.84 10.14 17.08
C TYR A 183 15.71 9.43 18.13
N ASP A 184 15.35 8.21 18.51
CA ASP A 184 16.01 7.46 19.59
C ASP A 184 17.45 7.03 19.23
N ASP A 185 17.80 7.03 17.94
CA ASP A 185 19.15 6.70 17.46
C ASP A 185 20.10 7.91 17.44
N PHE A 186 19.61 9.13 17.73
CA PHE A 186 20.44 10.35 17.69
C PHE A 186 21.67 10.31 18.62
N PRO A 187 21.62 9.68 19.82
CA PRO A 187 22.83 9.48 20.62
C PRO A 187 23.91 8.65 19.91
N TYR A 188 23.53 7.69 19.06
CA TYR A 188 24.48 6.91 18.26
C TYR A 188 24.95 7.70 17.03
N LEU A 189 24.06 8.44 16.38
CA LEU A 189 24.44 9.38 15.32
C LEU A 189 25.47 10.40 15.84
N GLU A 190 25.25 11.00 17.02
CA GLU A 190 26.21 11.93 17.63
C GLU A 190 27.57 11.27 17.89
N ARG A 191 27.59 10.00 18.31
CA ARG A 191 28.83 9.24 18.50
C ARG A 191 29.56 9.01 17.19
N LEU A 192 28.86 8.65 16.11
CA LEU A 192 29.43 8.55 14.77
C LEU A 192 30.04 9.89 14.34
N LEU A 193 29.29 10.99 14.43
CA LEU A 193 29.75 12.31 14.03
C LEU A 193 30.96 12.80 14.85
N ALA A 194 31.08 12.34 16.10
CA ALA A 194 32.22 12.62 16.97
C ALA A 194 33.43 11.69 16.75
N GLY A 195 33.37 10.73 15.80
CA GLY A 195 34.41 9.72 15.60
C GLY A 195 34.54 8.73 16.75
N ARG A 196 33.46 8.53 17.52
CA ARG A 196 33.38 7.65 18.70
C ARG A 196 32.27 6.61 18.56
N ASP A 197 31.97 6.20 17.33
CA ASP A 197 31.01 5.13 17.06
C ASP A 197 31.46 3.84 17.77
N PRO A 198 30.64 3.26 18.67
CA PRO A 198 30.99 2.01 19.34
C PRO A 198 30.88 0.77 18.43
N LEU A 199 30.37 0.89 17.20
CA LEU A 199 30.16 -0.23 16.30
C LEU A 199 31.49 -0.83 15.79
N ASP A 200 31.79 -2.06 16.20
CA ASP A 200 32.78 -2.90 15.51
C ASP A 200 32.20 -3.36 14.16
N ARG A 201 32.52 -2.65 13.07
CA ARG A 201 32.00 -2.94 11.72
C ARG A 201 32.32 -4.36 11.25
N ALA A 202 33.55 -4.82 11.48
CA ALA A 202 33.95 -6.20 11.15
C ALA A 202 33.19 -7.21 12.02
N GLY A 203 32.85 -6.83 13.25
CA GLY A 203 31.97 -7.58 14.13
C GLY A 203 30.53 -7.66 13.66
N ALA A 204 29.97 -6.55 13.19
CA ALA A 204 28.61 -6.47 12.68
C ALA A 204 28.40 -7.39 11.47
N GLU A 205 29.36 -7.47 10.56
CA GLU A 205 29.29 -8.38 9.40
C GLU A 205 29.09 -9.86 9.80
N ARG A 206 29.66 -10.28 10.95
CA ARG A 206 29.46 -11.63 11.48
C ARG A 206 28.02 -11.89 11.94
N TRP A 207 27.30 -10.85 12.36
CA TRP A 207 25.89 -10.91 12.74
C TRP A 207 24.94 -10.83 11.53
N ILE A 208 25.34 -10.11 10.47
CA ILE A 208 24.56 -9.90 9.24
C ILE A 208 24.71 -11.07 8.25
N GLY A 209 25.73 -11.92 8.43
CA GLY A 209 25.91 -13.17 7.67
C GLY A 209 24.72 -14.14 7.75
N PRO A 210 24.81 -15.34 7.15
CA PRO A 210 23.67 -16.25 6.89
C PRO A 210 23.09 -16.96 8.15
N GLN A 211 23.11 -16.29 9.30
CA GLN A 211 22.33 -16.64 10.48
C GLN A 211 20.85 -16.46 10.14
N ARG A 212 20.13 -17.58 9.98
CA ARG A 212 18.68 -17.57 9.80
C ARG A 212 18.04 -17.20 11.14
N PRO A 213 17.34 -16.06 11.28
CA PRO A 213 16.60 -15.78 12.50
C PRO A 213 15.57 -16.89 12.73
N SER A 214 15.53 -17.44 13.93
CA SER A 214 14.61 -18.53 14.33
C SER A 214 13.13 -18.16 14.15
N ALA A 215 12.83 -16.86 14.11
CA ALA A 215 11.50 -16.28 13.97
C ALA A 215 11.32 -15.47 12.67
N MET A 216 11.86 -15.95 11.54
CA MET A 216 11.27 -15.49 10.27
C MET A 216 9.82 -15.98 10.22
N ARG A 217 8.87 -15.06 10.06
CA ARG A 217 7.60 -15.42 9.46
C ARG A 217 7.98 -16.13 8.17
N ARG A 218 7.78 -17.46 8.10
CA ARG A 218 7.66 -18.09 6.80
C ARG A 218 6.62 -17.23 6.12
N PRO A 219 6.90 -16.57 4.98
CA PRO A 219 5.80 -16.04 4.21
C PRO A 219 4.86 -17.23 4.13
N HIS A 220 3.64 -17.07 4.66
CA HIS A 220 2.58 -17.91 4.15
C HIS A 220 2.76 -17.68 2.66
N ARG A 221 3.26 -18.69 1.93
CA ARG A 221 3.18 -18.63 0.49
C ARG A 221 1.68 -18.46 0.33
N GLU A 222 1.23 -17.23 0.08
CA GLU A 222 0.10 -17.00 -0.78
C GLU A 222 0.53 -17.79 -2.00
N ARG A 223 0.09 -19.05 -2.03
CA ARG A 223 0.15 -19.83 -3.25
C ARG A 223 -0.56 -18.90 -4.22
N PRO A 224 0.11 -18.43 -5.30
CA PRO A 224 -0.58 -17.56 -6.24
C PRO A 224 -1.90 -18.24 -6.58
N PRO A 225 -3.05 -17.54 -6.46
CA PRO A 225 -4.34 -18.17 -6.62
C PRO A 225 -4.34 -18.90 -7.96
N LEU A 226 -4.59 -20.20 -7.94
CA LEU A 226 -4.75 -20.97 -9.16
C LEU A 226 -6.03 -20.48 -9.81
N ARG A 227 -5.92 -19.86 -10.98
CA ARG A 227 -7.09 -19.52 -11.78
C ARG A 227 -7.50 -20.75 -12.56
N LEU A 228 -8.73 -21.23 -12.36
CA LEU A 228 -9.33 -22.23 -13.24
C LEU A 228 -9.40 -21.64 -14.66
N ALA A 229 -8.56 -22.14 -15.56
CA ALA A 229 -8.41 -21.58 -16.91
C ALA A 229 -9.55 -21.99 -17.85
N HIS A 230 -10.00 -23.25 -17.76
CA HIS A 230 -11.14 -23.81 -18.49
C HIS A 230 -11.58 -25.15 -17.88
N VAL A 231 -12.77 -25.60 -18.27
CA VAL A 231 -13.29 -26.96 -18.03
C VAL A 231 -13.61 -27.59 -19.39
N ASN A 232 -13.14 -28.82 -19.63
CA ASN A 232 -13.47 -29.60 -20.82
C ASN A 232 -14.68 -30.49 -20.55
N LEU A 233 -15.69 -30.43 -21.41
CA LEU A 233 -16.91 -31.24 -21.33
C LEU A 233 -17.07 -32.09 -22.59
N PRO A 234 -17.32 -33.41 -22.49
CA PRO A 234 -17.61 -34.24 -23.65
C PRO A 234 -19.01 -33.90 -24.21
N ALA A 235 -19.09 -33.84 -25.53
CA ALA A 235 -20.30 -33.50 -26.27
C ALA A 235 -20.37 -34.31 -27.57
N ARG A 236 -21.56 -34.77 -27.93
CA ARG A 236 -21.80 -35.46 -29.21
C ARG A 236 -21.73 -34.48 -30.38
N ASP A 237 -22.14 -33.23 -30.16
CA ASP A 237 -21.90 -32.12 -31.09
C ASP A 237 -21.34 -30.90 -30.33
N PRO A 238 -20.00 -30.82 -30.22
CA PRO A 238 -19.34 -29.74 -29.50
C PRO A 238 -19.72 -28.33 -29.99
N ALA A 239 -19.93 -28.17 -31.30
CA ALA A 239 -20.22 -26.86 -31.88
C ALA A 239 -21.68 -26.46 -31.67
N ALA A 240 -22.62 -27.41 -31.74
CA ALA A 240 -24.02 -27.14 -31.40
C ALA A 240 -24.20 -26.82 -29.93
N LEU A 241 -23.52 -27.56 -29.05
CA LEU A 241 -23.58 -27.31 -27.62
C LEU A 241 -22.99 -25.94 -27.28
N ALA A 242 -21.85 -25.57 -27.87
CA ALA A 242 -21.28 -24.23 -27.73
C ALA A 242 -22.25 -23.11 -28.14
N ARG A 243 -22.95 -23.26 -29.27
CA ARG A 243 -23.97 -22.28 -29.71
C ARG A 243 -25.13 -22.17 -28.73
N TRP A 244 -25.58 -23.30 -28.17
CA TRP A 244 -26.64 -23.29 -27.18
C TRP A 244 -26.24 -22.55 -25.90
N TYR A 245 -25.04 -22.81 -25.37
CA TYR A 245 -24.51 -22.09 -24.19
C TYR A 245 -24.37 -20.59 -24.47
N ALA A 246 -23.89 -20.19 -25.64
CA ALA A 246 -23.80 -18.79 -26.05
C ALA A 246 -25.16 -18.09 -26.06
N ALA A 247 -26.17 -18.70 -26.69
CA ALA A 247 -27.52 -18.15 -26.76
C ALA A 247 -28.21 -18.11 -25.38
N THR A 248 -28.00 -19.14 -24.56
CA THR A 248 -28.68 -19.30 -23.27
C THR A 248 -28.09 -18.37 -22.20
N PHE A 249 -26.76 -18.26 -22.14
CA PHE A 249 -26.05 -17.56 -21.07
C PHE A 249 -25.44 -16.21 -21.48
N SER A 250 -25.78 -15.69 -22.67
CA SER A 250 -25.25 -14.43 -23.18
C SER A 250 -23.71 -14.45 -23.29
N LEU A 251 -23.16 -15.58 -23.74
CA LEU A 251 -21.73 -15.81 -23.98
C LEU A 251 -21.41 -15.78 -25.48
N GLU A 252 -20.14 -15.85 -25.85
CA GLU A 252 -19.68 -15.91 -27.24
C GLU A 252 -19.23 -17.32 -27.62
N ALA A 253 -19.83 -17.92 -28.66
CA ALA A 253 -19.40 -19.22 -29.19
C ALA A 253 -18.30 -19.05 -30.25
N ARG A 254 -17.23 -19.84 -30.15
CA ARG A 254 -16.12 -19.91 -31.12
C ARG A 254 -15.80 -21.37 -31.41
N GLY A 255 -16.39 -21.94 -32.45
CA GLY A 255 -16.24 -23.38 -32.74
C GLY A 255 -16.80 -24.24 -31.61
N ALA A 256 -15.95 -25.06 -30.99
CA ALA A 256 -16.29 -25.89 -29.83
C ALA A 256 -16.03 -25.20 -28.48
N PHE A 257 -15.80 -23.88 -28.48
CA PHE A 257 -15.54 -23.09 -27.28
C PHE A 257 -16.66 -22.10 -27.00
N VAL A 258 -16.85 -21.78 -25.72
CA VAL A 258 -17.71 -20.68 -25.26
C VAL A 258 -16.92 -19.79 -24.32
N VAL A 259 -16.91 -18.48 -24.59
CA VAL A 259 -16.09 -17.48 -23.89
C VAL A 259 -16.96 -16.37 -23.33
N GLY A 260 -16.67 -15.93 -22.11
CA GLY A 260 -17.26 -14.75 -21.48
C GLY A 260 -16.39 -14.20 -20.35
N PRO A 261 -16.81 -13.11 -19.68
CA PRO A 261 -16.08 -12.55 -18.55
C PRO A 261 -15.89 -13.59 -17.44
N GLY A 262 -14.64 -14.06 -17.25
CA GLY A 262 -14.32 -15.08 -16.24
C GLY A 262 -14.69 -16.53 -16.61
N THR A 263 -15.28 -16.77 -17.79
CA THR A 263 -15.79 -18.09 -18.20
C THR A 263 -15.15 -18.55 -19.51
N LEU A 264 -14.58 -19.76 -19.50
CA LEU A 264 -14.16 -20.48 -20.71
C LEU A 264 -14.59 -21.94 -20.59
N LEU A 265 -15.51 -22.37 -21.44
CA LEU A 265 -15.92 -23.77 -21.59
C LEU A 265 -15.42 -24.29 -22.93
N ALA A 266 -14.84 -25.49 -22.93
CA ALA A 266 -14.41 -26.19 -24.12
C ALA A 266 -15.15 -27.52 -24.23
N PHE A 267 -15.66 -27.82 -25.40
CA PHE A 267 -16.39 -29.04 -25.68
C PHE A 267 -15.54 -29.96 -26.55
N GLU A 268 -15.42 -31.23 -26.18
CA GLU A 268 -14.67 -32.24 -26.92
C GLU A 268 -15.60 -33.32 -27.44
N PRO A 269 -15.34 -33.91 -28.63
CA PRO A 269 -16.12 -35.03 -29.12
C PRO A 269 -16.12 -36.20 -28.13
N GLY A 270 -17.29 -36.64 -27.68
CA GLY A 270 -17.43 -37.77 -26.77
C GLY A 270 -18.84 -37.94 -26.24
N ASP A 271 -19.04 -39.01 -25.47
CA ASP A 271 -20.31 -39.23 -24.77
C ASP A 271 -20.38 -38.35 -23.50
N PRO A 272 -21.52 -37.65 -23.26
CA PRO A 272 -21.72 -36.84 -22.07
C PRO A 272 -21.49 -37.62 -20.78
N LEU A 273 -21.06 -36.92 -19.73
CA LEU A 273 -20.84 -37.52 -18.42
C LEU A 273 -22.16 -38.11 -17.89
N ALA A 274 -22.12 -39.37 -17.44
CA ALA A 274 -23.30 -40.04 -16.90
C ALA A 274 -23.94 -39.21 -15.77
N ALA A 275 -25.26 -39.12 -15.76
CA ALA A 275 -26.04 -38.30 -14.83
C ALA A 275 -25.93 -38.79 -13.37
N HIS A 276 -24.80 -38.52 -12.72
CA HIS A 276 -24.70 -38.59 -11.26
C HIS A 276 -25.41 -37.38 -10.66
N ALA A 277 -26.25 -37.62 -9.65
CA ALA A 277 -27.16 -36.62 -9.07
C ALA A 277 -26.48 -35.31 -8.61
N ASN A 278 -25.17 -35.33 -8.35
CA ASN A 278 -24.41 -34.19 -7.84
C ASN A 278 -23.42 -33.57 -8.85
N LEU A 279 -23.24 -34.16 -10.04
CA LEU A 279 -22.30 -33.63 -11.03
C LEU A 279 -22.99 -32.57 -11.90
N HIS A 280 -22.57 -31.32 -11.77
CA HIS A 280 -23.14 -30.20 -12.51
C HIS A 280 -22.10 -29.12 -12.80
N VAL A 281 -22.41 -28.24 -13.75
CA VAL A 281 -21.65 -27.02 -14.05
C VAL A 281 -22.30 -25.85 -13.30
N GLY A 282 -21.54 -25.20 -12.41
CA GLY A 282 -22.02 -24.08 -11.61
C GLY A 282 -21.67 -22.72 -12.22
N PHE A 283 -22.64 -21.82 -12.28
CA PHE A 283 -22.47 -20.40 -12.61
C PHE A 283 -22.86 -19.55 -11.40
N GLU A 284 -21.90 -18.79 -10.87
CA GLU A 284 -22.15 -17.85 -9.79
C GLU A 284 -22.73 -16.53 -10.34
N VAL A 285 -23.73 -15.98 -9.67
CA VAL A 285 -24.31 -14.66 -9.99
C VAL A 285 -24.17 -13.69 -8.81
N PRO A 286 -24.16 -12.36 -9.04
CA PRO A 286 -23.83 -11.38 -7.99
C PRO A 286 -24.86 -11.27 -6.85
N SER A 287 -26.11 -11.65 -7.08
CA SER A 287 -27.19 -11.51 -6.08
C SER A 287 -28.25 -12.61 -6.15
N ARG A 288 -29.01 -12.78 -5.05
CA ARG A 288 -30.22 -13.63 -5.02
C ARG A 288 -31.24 -13.26 -6.08
N GLN A 289 -31.38 -11.95 -6.32
CA GLN A 289 -32.32 -11.44 -7.30
C GLN A 289 -31.95 -11.90 -8.72
N ASP A 290 -30.66 -12.02 -9.02
CA ASP A 290 -30.18 -12.54 -10.30
C ASP A 290 -30.55 -14.02 -10.48
N VAL A 291 -30.51 -14.83 -9.41
CA VAL A 291 -30.96 -16.23 -9.45
C VAL A 291 -32.46 -16.31 -9.79
N ALA A 292 -33.28 -15.45 -9.20
CA ALA A 292 -34.72 -15.40 -9.50
C ALA A 292 -35.00 -14.99 -10.96
N ILE A 293 -34.24 -14.03 -11.50
CA ILE A 293 -34.32 -13.63 -12.91
C ILE A 293 -33.99 -14.82 -13.83
N TRP A 294 -32.95 -15.58 -13.50
CA TRP A 294 -32.57 -16.77 -14.26
C TRP A 294 -33.60 -17.90 -14.16
N ALA A 295 -34.14 -18.16 -12.97
CA ALA A 295 -35.20 -19.16 -12.77
C ALA A 295 -36.42 -18.84 -13.64
N GLN A 296 -36.82 -17.57 -13.69
CA GLN A 296 -37.89 -17.11 -14.57
C GLN A 296 -37.56 -17.28 -16.05
N ARG A 297 -36.34 -16.89 -16.47
CA ARG A 297 -35.89 -16.99 -17.87
C ARG A 297 -35.84 -18.43 -18.36
N LEU A 298 -35.41 -19.36 -17.50
CA LEU A 298 -35.25 -20.78 -17.80
C LEU A 298 -36.54 -21.59 -17.59
N GLY A 299 -37.55 -21.01 -16.93
CA GLY A 299 -38.77 -21.72 -16.55
C GLY A 299 -38.53 -22.82 -15.52
N THR A 300 -37.57 -22.61 -14.62
CA THR A 300 -37.11 -23.60 -13.62
C THR A 300 -37.46 -23.15 -12.20
N PRO A 301 -37.59 -24.10 -11.25
CA PRO A 301 -37.88 -23.73 -9.86
C PRO A 301 -36.72 -22.94 -9.23
N LEU A 302 -37.08 -22.03 -8.32
CA LEU A 302 -36.13 -21.29 -7.47
C LEU A 302 -36.04 -21.97 -6.09
N GLU A 303 -34.83 -22.30 -5.67
CA GLU A 303 -34.54 -22.81 -4.33
C GLU A 303 -33.89 -21.71 -3.49
N GLU A 304 -34.44 -21.40 -2.31
CA GLU A 304 -33.92 -20.34 -1.43
C GLU A 304 -33.62 -20.82 -0.02
N GLN A 305 -32.47 -20.43 0.50
CA GLN A 305 -32.00 -20.64 1.87
C GLN A 305 -31.40 -19.34 2.45
N PRO A 306 -31.18 -19.22 3.77
CA PRO A 306 -30.68 -17.98 4.40
C PRO A 306 -29.32 -17.46 3.90
N ARG A 307 -28.51 -18.30 3.25
CA ARG A 307 -27.22 -17.90 2.67
C ARG A 307 -26.96 -18.49 1.29
N TYR A 308 -27.99 -18.97 0.62
CA TYR A 308 -27.84 -19.63 -0.68
C TYR A 308 -29.13 -19.46 -1.47
N ALA A 309 -29.02 -19.23 -2.77
CA ALA A 309 -30.15 -19.30 -3.69
C ALA A 309 -29.68 -19.99 -4.96
N ALA A 310 -30.47 -20.88 -5.53
CA ALA A 310 -30.12 -21.56 -6.76
C ALA A 310 -31.32 -21.89 -7.65
N THR A 311 -31.03 -22.09 -8.93
CA THR A 311 -31.93 -22.73 -9.87
C THR A 311 -31.14 -23.71 -10.74
N ARG A 312 -31.80 -24.77 -11.19
CA ARG A 312 -31.15 -25.86 -11.93
C ARG A 312 -31.87 -26.12 -13.25
N THR A 313 -31.07 -26.31 -14.29
CA THR A 313 -31.54 -26.67 -15.64
C THR A 313 -30.65 -27.76 -16.24
N ARG A 314 -30.97 -28.20 -17.45
CA ARG A 314 -30.14 -29.11 -18.23
C ARG A 314 -29.83 -28.51 -19.60
N ASP A 315 -28.63 -28.79 -20.09
CA ASP A 315 -28.32 -28.52 -21.49
C ASP A 315 -28.97 -29.58 -22.42
N PRO A 316 -28.94 -29.38 -23.75
CA PRO A 316 -29.52 -30.31 -24.73
C PRO A 316 -28.92 -31.72 -24.69
N GLU A 317 -27.74 -31.88 -24.10
CA GLU A 317 -27.08 -33.18 -23.94
C GLU A 317 -27.38 -33.84 -22.59
N GLY A 318 -28.13 -33.15 -21.72
CA GLY A 318 -28.60 -33.66 -20.43
C GLY A 318 -27.69 -33.33 -19.24
N ASN A 319 -26.60 -32.58 -19.45
CA ASN A 319 -25.71 -32.18 -18.36
C ASN A 319 -26.45 -31.23 -17.41
N ALA A 320 -26.27 -31.43 -16.11
CA ALA A 320 -26.88 -30.57 -15.11
C ALA A 320 -26.14 -29.24 -15.03
N ILE A 321 -26.90 -28.15 -14.95
CA ILE A 321 -26.40 -26.79 -14.77
C ILE A 321 -27.04 -26.22 -13.52
N GLU A 322 -26.23 -25.58 -12.69
CA GLU A 322 -26.69 -24.81 -11.53
C GLU A 322 -26.31 -23.34 -11.72
N ILE A 323 -27.25 -22.45 -11.45
CA ILE A 323 -27.00 -21.01 -11.32
C ILE A 323 -27.26 -20.68 -9.86
N TYR A 324 -26.28 -20.10 -9.17
CA TYR A 324 -26.37 -19.92 -7.73
C TYR A 324 -25.77 -18.59 -7.25
N TRP A 325 -26.16 -18.20 -6.05
CA TRP A 325 -25.60 -17.10 -5.29
C TRP A 325 -25.28 -17.56 -3.86
N GLU A 326 -24.10 -17.18 -3.36
CA GLU A 326 -23.66 -17.36 -1.97
C GLU A 326 -22.91 -16.11 -1.50
N PRO A 327 -23.20 -15.54 -0.31
CA PRO A 327 -22.71 -14.21 0.09
C PRO A 327 -21.19 -14.12 0.35
N ASP A 328 -20.50 -15.25 0.55
CA ASP A 328 -19.05 -15.31 0.77
C ASP A 328 -18.30 -16.01 -0.38
N GLY A 329 -18.99 -16.31 -1.50
CA GLY A 329 -18.50 -17.20 -2.57
C GLY A 329 -18.44 -18.67 -2.13
N PRO A 330 -18.15 -19.62 -3.05
CA PRO A 330 -17.95 -21.02 -2.68
C PRO A 330 -16.78 -21.10 -1.70
N SER A 331 -17.00 -21.69 -0.52
CA SER A 331 -15.98 -21.81 0.54
C SER A 331 -14.60 -22.18 -0.04
N ALA A 332 -13.63 -21.27 0.12
CA ALA A 332 -12.26 -21.37 -0.40
C ALA A 332 -11.43 -22.48 0.25
#